data_AF-R5V8G2-F1
#
_entry.id   AF-R5V8G2-F1
#
_cell.length_a   1.000
_cell.length_b   1.000
_cell.length_c   1.000
_cell.angle_alpha   90.00
_cell.angle_beta   90.00
_cell.angle_gamma   90.00
#
_symmetry.space_group_name_H-M   'P 1'
#
loop_
_entity.id
_entity.type
_entity.pdbx_description
1 polymer ?
#
loop_
_entity_poly.entity_id
_entity_poly.type
_entity_poly.pdbx_seq_one_letter_code
_entity_poly.pdbx_strand_id
1 'polypeptide(L)'
;MSFFNIFGPKKTIKEEPIPQKKYYTFEEIEAIACKGFKDKWCIGIKNNPNLFPAMFEWVAINEYKQVLKFKHFRTDKDNYAPYITYISDKPDVFFHDEKTSSPIYIKTTFFGYASIKYPVEKCIVHILTPIYDEMYKRIQKQVEDFSDVLEIDYSPEAISQYENKMEQQRLEAEALHEREKIEEIKEKLLRKKRKHELEKIALQELMDEGEIFPEANKRPPIPKEVVDAVWRRDGGRCVYCGSTENLHLDHIIPFSKGGDTSVENLQLLCQKCNLQKSNKIG
;
A
#
# COMPACT_ATOMS: atom_id res chain seq x y z
N MET A 1 8.02 54.63 -27.89
CA MET A 1 7.07 54.17 -26.86
C MET A 1 7.76 53.08 -26.05
N SER A 2 7.61 53.18 -24.73
CA SER A 2 8.39 52.53 -23.67
C SER A 2 8.36 51.00 -23.73
N PHE A 3 9.54 50.37 -23.69
CA PHE A 3 9.70 48.98 -23.25
C PHE A 3 9.54 48.95 -21.73
N PHE A 4 8.52 48.27 -21.24
CA PHE A 4 8.29 48.05 -19.81
C PHE A 4 9.38 47.12 -19.25
N ASN A 5 10.10 47.64 -18.27
CA ASN A 5 11.16 46.95 -17.54
C ASN A 5 10.49 46.04 -16.48
N ILE A 6 10.36 44.74 -16.78
CA ILE A 6 9.86 43.73 -15.83
C ILE A 6 11.04 43.10 -15.11
N PHE A 7 11.67 43.86 -14.21
CA PHE A 7 12.54 43.29 -13.19
C PHE A 7 12.26 44.03 -11.88
N GLY A 8 11.53 43.34 -10.99
CA GLY A 8 11.36 43.79 -9.60
C GLY A 8 12.72 43.96 -8.90
N PRO A 9 12.78 44.71 -7.79
CA PRO A 9 14.04 44.99 -7.12
C PRO A 9 14.72 43.68 -6.72
N LYS A 10 15.95 43.48 -7.21
CA LYS A 10 16.83 42.40 -6.75
C LYS A 10 16.94 42.52 -5.23
N LYS A 11 16.42 41.52 -4.50
CA LYS A 11 16.71 41.35 -3.07
C LYS A 11 18.23 41.39 -2.92
N THR A 12 18.71 42.40 -2.23
CA THR A 12 20.10 42.50 -1.79
C THR A 12 20.34 41.33 -0.84
N ILE A 13 20.99 40.28 -1.35
CA ILE A 13 21.53 39.21 -0.51
C ILE A 13 22.61 39.91 0.33
N LYS A 14 22.34 40.10 1.62
CA LYS A 14 23.39 40.49 2.56
C LYS A 14 24.38 39.34 2.57
N GLU A 15 25.58 39.56 2.02
CA GLU A 15 26.68 38.61 2.17
C GLU A 15 26.96 38.47 3.67
N GLU A 16 26.63 37.31 4.25
CA GLU A 16 27.05 36.98 5.60
C GLU A 16 28.58 36.93 5.62
N PRO A 17 29.24 37.50 6.66
CA PRO A 17 30.70 37.46 6.75
C PRO A 17 31.17 36.00 6.75
N ILE A 18 32.15 35.68 5.89
CA ILE A 18 32.74 34.34 5.80
C ILE A 18 33.22 33.94 7.21
N PRO A 19 32.70 32.86 7.80
CA PRO A 19 33.09 32.45 9.14
C PRO A 19 34.60 32.21 9.21
N GLN A 20 35.27 32.84 10.17
CA GLN A 20 36.70 32.61 10.38
C GLN A 20 36.92 31.18 10.88
N LYS A 21 37.79 30.43 10.19
CA LYS A 21 38.14 29.05 10.55
C LYS A 21 38.98 29.04 11.83
N LYS A 22 38.39 28.62 12.96
CA LYS A 22 39.12 28.29 14.18
C LYS A 22 39.75 26.90 14.02
N TYR A 23 41.07 26.84 13.94
CA TYR A 23 41.80 25.58 14.02
C TYR A 23 41.94 25.16 15.47
N TYR A 24 41.63 23.89 15.75
CA TYR A 24 41.74 23.33 17.09
C TYR A 24 43.16 22.86 17.37
N THR A 25 43.62 23.00 18.62
CA THR A 25 44.83 22.30 19.07
C THR A 25 44.55 20.83 19.30
N PHE A 26 45.60 20.01 19.36
CA PHE A 26 45.46 18.59 19.66
C PHE A 26 44.83 18.36 21.04
N GLU A 27 45.20 19.18 22.04
CA GLU A 27 44.64 19.15 23.39
C GLU A 27 43.15 19.54 23.42
N GLU A 28 42.73 20.50 22.60
CA GLU A 28 41.31 20.85 22.45
C GLU A 28 40.51 19.70 21.83
N ILE A 29 41.07 19.03 20.81
CA ILE A 29 40.46 17.83 20.22
C ILE A 29 40.37 16.69 21.24
N GLU A 30 41.42 16.47 22.03
CA GLU A 30 41.45 15.49 23.12
C GLU A 30 40.39 15.75 24.19
N ALA A 31 40.17 17.01 24.56
CA ALA A 31 39.17 17.39 25.55
C ALA A 31 37.72 17.22 25.05
N ILE A 32 37.50 17.40 23.74
CA ILE A 32 36.18 17.20 23.09
C ILE A 32 35.90 15.71 22.89
N ALA A 33 36.94 14.92 22.64
CA ALA A 33 36.86 13.47 22.58
C ALA A 33 36.64 12.86 23.97
N CYS A 34 35.91 11.74 24.04
CA CYS A 34 35.81 11.00 25.30
C CYS A 34 37.07 10.17 25.53
N LYS A 35 37.62 10.25 26.75
CA LYS A 35 38.68 9.34 27.21
C LYS A 35 38.11 7.92 27.31
N GLY A 36 38.73 6.99 26.61
CA GLY A 36 38.34 5.59 26.57
C GLY A 36 38.79 4.74 27.76
N PHE A 37 38.56 3.43 27.70
CA PHE A 37 39.18 2.47 28.62
C PHE A 37 40.69 2.32 28.32
N LYS A 38 41.51 2.35 29.38
CA LYS A 38 42.97 2.09 29.35
C LYS A 38 43.82 3.11 28.57
N ASP A 39 43.57 4.41 28.76
CA ASP A 39 44.40 5.51 28.22
C ASP A 39 44.67 5.43 26.70
N LYS A 40 43.74 4.80 25.97
CA LYS A 40 43.67 4.81 24.52
C LYS A 40 42.34 5.43 24.08
N TRP A 41 42.37 6.17 22.99
CA TRP A 41 41.19 6.71 22.32
C TRP A 41 40.19 5.58 22.06
N CYS A 42 39.00 5.63 22.67
CA CYS A 42 37.96 4.63 22.41
C CYS A 42 37.05 5.08 21.28
N ILE A 43 37.09 4.28 20.21
CA ILE A 43 36.17 4.25 19.09
C ILE A 43 34.85 3.63 19.59
N GLY A 44 33.70 4.25 19.30
CA GLY A 44 32.39 3.61 19.48
C GLY A 44 31.62 3.88 20.78
N ILE A 45 31.93 4.95 21.52
CA ILE A 45 31.09 5.37 22.65
C ILE A 45 29.77 5.94 22.11
N LYS A 46 28.65 5.27 22.41
CA LYS A 46 27.31 5.84 22.19
C LYS A 46 27.18 7.12 23.02
N ASN A 47 26.77 8.22 22.38
CA ASN A 47 26.41 9.49 23.02
C ASN A 47 27.55 10.29 23.69
N ASN A 48 28.68 10.57 23.00
CA ASN A 48 29.57 11.65 23.45
C ASN A 48 28.81 13.00 23.39
N PRO A 49 28.47 13.63 24.54
CA PRO A 49 27.67 14.86 24.55
C PRO A 49 28.45 16.08 24.06
N ASN A 50 29.79 16.03 24.05
CA ASN A 50 30.65 17.14 23.67
C ASN A 50 30.90 17.20 22.16
N LEU A 51 30.75 16.08 21.46
CA LEU A 51 31.04 15.99 20.02
C LEU A 51 30.01 16.76 19.19
N PHE A 52 28.71 16.61 19.50
CA PHE A 52 27.66 17.25 18.73
C PHE A 52 27.72 18.80 18.82
N PRO A 53 27.80 19.44 20.01
CA PRO A 53 27.91 20.90 20.11
C PRO A 53 29.22 21.48 19.53
N ALA A 54 30.30 20.70 19.53
CA ALA A 54 31.57 21.10 18.95
C ALA A 54 31.51 21.16 17.42
N MET A 55 30.86 20.17 16.79
CA MET A 55 30.81 20.03 15.34
C MET A 55 29.62 20.75 14.69
N PHE A 56 28.51 20.83 15.41
CA PHE A 56 27.24 21.31 14.87
C PHE A 56 26.60 22.39 15.73
N GLU A 57 25.73 23.15 15.10
CA GLU A 57 24.79 24.02 15.78
C GLU A 57 23.45 24.05 15.06
N TRP A 58 22.40 24.25 15.84
CA TRP A 58 21.10 24.58 15.31
C TRP A 58 21.02 26.09 15.14
N VAL A 59 20.76 26.53 13.91
CA VAL A 59 20.56 27.93 13.55
C VAL A 59 19.07 28.13 13.26
N ALA A 60 18.42 29.03 14.00
CA ALA A 60 17.02 29.35 13.76
C ALA A 60 16.87 30.14 12.45
N ILE A 61 16.01 29.64 11.55
CA ILE A 61 15.55 30.43 10.39
C ILE A 61 14.39 31.33 10.83
N ASN A 62 13.44 30.76 11.58
CA ASN A 62 12.29 31.45 12.15
C ASN A 62 11.80 30.69 13.40
N GLU A 63 10.61 31.03 13.92
CA GLU A 63 10.04 30.42 15.12
C GLU A 63 9.66 28.93 14.97
N TYR A 64 9.57 28.41 13.75
CA TYR A 64 9.17 27.02 13.43
C TYR A 64 10.19 26.23 12.62
N LYS A 65 11.29 26.87 12.19
CA LYS A 65 12.31 26.28 11.33
C LYS A 65 13.72 26.47 11.87
N GLN A 66 14.49 25.40 11.83
CA GLN A 66 15.90 25.42 12.19
C GLN A 66 16.73 24.64 11.17
N VAL A 67 17.99 25.02 11.02
CA VAL A 67 18.96 24.30 10.20
C VAL A 67 20.07 23.78 11.09
N LEU A 68 20.41 22.52 10.93
CA LEU A 68 21.61 21.95 11.50
C LEU A 68 22.78 22.35 10.61
N LYS A 69 23.64 23.24 11.09
CA LYS A 69 24.83 23.67 10.38
C LYS A 69 26.04 22.91 10.91
N PHE A 70 26.85 22.35 10.00
CA PHE A 70 28.18 21.89 10.36
C PHE A 70 29.10 23.11 10.41
N LYS A 71 29.79 23.32 11.53
CA LYS A 71 30.69 24.47 11.68
C LYS A 71 31.97 24.23 10.88
N HIS A 72 32.92 23.60 11.54
CA HIS A 72 34.26 23.32 11.06
C HIS A 72 34.93 22.53 12.18
N PHE A 73 35.61 21.43 11.84
CA PHE A 73 36.26 20.60 12.84
C PHE A 73 37.54 20.01 12.27
N ARG A 74 38.66 20.72 12.43
CA ARG A 74 39.99 20.32 11.94
C ARG A 74 41.12 20.94 12.77
N THR A 75 42.25 20.26 12.76
CA THR A 75 43.55 20.81 13.19
C THR A 75 44.29 21.34 11.96
N ASP A 76 45.51 21.83 12.15
CA ASP A 76 46.44 22.18 11.08
C ASP A 76 46.81 20.98 10.18
N LYS A 77 46.73 19.76 10.73
CA LYS A 77 47.18 18.51 10.09
C LYS A 77 46.03 17.61 9.62
N ASP A 78 44.93 17.56 10.36
CA ASP A 78 43.89 16.55 10.19
C ASP A 78 42.50 17.18 10.01
N ASN A 79 41.73 16.63 9.07
CA ASN A 79 40.32 17.00 8.85
C ASN A 79 39.39 16.00 9.55
N TYR A 80 38.68 16.47 10.58
CA TYR A 80 37.74 15.68 11.36
C TYR A 80 36.28 15.89 10.93
N ALA A 81 36.03 16.48 9.76
CA ALA A 81 34.69 16.62 9.25
C ALA A 81 33.98 15.25 9.17
N PRO A 82 32.69 15.18 9.53
CA PRO A 82 31.97 13.93 9.59
C PRO A 82 31.53 13.50 8.19
N TYR A 83 31.19 12.22 8.10
CA TYR A 83 30.25 11.72 7.12
C TYR A 83 28.92 11.54 7.80
N ILE A 84 27.85 12.01 7.17
CA ILE A 84 26.51 11.72 7.70
C ILE A 84 26.07 10.41 7.07
N THR A 85 25.55 9.51 7.90
CA THR A 85 25.07 8.20 7.47
C THR A 85 23.63 8.04 7.89
N TYR A 86 22.82 7.61 6.94
CA TYR A 86 21.41 7.34 7.17
C TYR A 86 21.07 5.93 6.74
N ILE A 87 20.32 5.26 7.62
CA ILE A 87 19.89 3.89 7.44
C ILE A 87 18.36 3.92 7.42
N SER A 88 17.78 4.21 6.25
CA SER A 88 16.35 4.05 6.04
C SER A 88 16.00 4.06 4.55
N ASP A 89 14.87 3.45 4.24
CA ASP A 89 14.08 3.62 3.02
C ASP A 89 13.43 5.01 2.85
N LYS A 90 13.62 5.91 3.81
CA LYS A 90 12.93 7.20 3.80
C LYS A 90 13.49 8.13 2.71
N PRO A 91 12.62 8.91 2.07
CA PRO A 91 13.02 9.91 1.09
C PRO A 91 13.76 11.10 1.74
N ASP A 92 14.27 12.00 0.91
CA ASP A 92 15.01 13.21 1.33
C ASP A 92 14.20 14.14 2.27
N VAL A 93 12.86 13.97 2.31
CA VAL A 93 11.94 14.67 3.21
C VAL A 93 11.09 13.68 3.99
N PHE A 94 11.21 13.64 5.31
CA PHE A 94 10.49 12.67 6.13
C PHE A 94 10.04 13.25 7.47
N PHE A 95 9.03 12.64 8.08
CA PHE A 95 8.59 12.99 9.43
C PHE A 95 9.44 12.26 10.47
N HIS A 96 9.92 13.02 11.45
CA HIS A 96 10.60 12.53 12.64
C HIS A 96 9.68 12.67 13.85
N ASP A 97 9.58 11.60 14.61
CA ASP A 97 8.95 11.54 15.93
C ASP A 97 9.93 10.84 16.87
N GLU A 98 10.35 11.52 17.93
CA GLU A 98 11.36 11.04 18.89
C GLU A 98 11.05 9.65 19.46
N LYS A 99 9.76 9.30 19.60
CA LYS A 99 9.33 8.04 20.21
C LYS A 99 9.35 6.87 19.24
N THR A 100 9.20 7.13 17.94
CA THR A 100 8.96 6.07 16.93
C THR A 100 9.99 6.05 15.81
N SER A 101 10.68 7.15 15.55
CA SER A 101 11.62 7.28 14.45
C SER A 101 13.03 6.87 14.84
N SER A 102 13.68 6.10 13.96
CA SER A 102 15.13 5.88 14.04
C SER A 102 15.89 7.22 13.91
N PRO A 103 16.93 7.46 14.73
CA PRO A 103 17.73 8.67 14.64
C PRO A 103 18.68 8.64 13.42
N ILE A 104 19.00 9.81 12.88
CA ILE A 104 20.12 9.95 11.93
C ILE A 104 21.43 9.86 12.70
N TYR A 105 22.40 9.15 12.14
CA TYR A 105 23.73 9.01 12.72
C TYR A 105 24.78 9.81 11.94
N ILE A 106 25.70 10.38 12.69
CA ILE A 106 26.86 11.09 12.19
C ILE A 106 28.05 10.19 12.42
N LYS A 107 28.65 9.70 11.34
CA LYS A 107 29.84 8.87 11.37
C LYS A 107 31.06 9.75 11.17
N THR A 108 31.87 9.85 12.21
CA THR A 108 33.17 10.51 12.15
C THR A 108 34.27 9.47 11.91
N THR A 109 35.29 9.82 11.12
CA THR A 109 36.41 8.92 10.81
C THR A 109 37.15 8.46 12.08
N PHE A 110 37.30 9.36 13.06
CA PHE A 110 38.13 9.14 14.24
C PHE A 110 37.34 9.04 15.57
N PHE A 111 36.11 9.54 15.64
CA PHE A 111 35.33 9.59 16.90
C PHE A 111 34.13 8.62 16.93
N GLY A 112 33.95 7.78 15.90
CA GLY A 112 32.83 6.83 15.83
C GLY A 112 31.51 7.48 15.43
N TYR A 113 30.39 7.02 16.01
CA TYR A 113 29.03 7.44 15.65
C TYR A 113 28.40 8.32 16.74
N ALA A 114 27.70 9.38 16.33
CA ALA A 114 26.83 10.17 17.20
C ALA A 114 25.42 10.26 16.60
N SER A 115 24.38 10.20 17.42
CA SER A 115 23.01 10.46 16.95
C SER A 115 22.73 11.96 16.88
N ILE A 116 22.00 12.38 15.85
CA ILE A 116 21.44 13.73 15.78
C ILE A 116 20.32 13.83 16.81
N LYS A 117 20.45 14.80 17.71
CA LYS A 117 19.40 15.14 18.67
C LYS A 117 18.58 16.29 18.10
N TYR A 118 17.31 16.02 17.85
CA TYR A 118 16.34 17.02 17.40
C TYR A 118 15.92 17.88 18.59
N PRO A 119 15.69 19.19 18.39
CA PRO A 119 15.30 20.11 19.46
C PRO A 119 13.81 19.98 19.86
N VAL A 120 13.03 19.17 19.12
CA VAL A 120 11.58 19.02 19.26
C VAL A 120 11.18 17.56 19.09
N GLU A 121 10.07 17.16 19.71
CA GLU A 121 9.57 15.78 19.64
C GLU A 121 9.15 15.38 18.22
N LYS A 122 8.52 16.31 17.48
CA LYS A 122 7.97 16.09 16.14
C LYS A 122 8.41 17.16 15.17
N CYS A 123 8.93 16.77 14.01
CA CYS A 123 9.29 17.68 12.94
C CYS A 123 9.33 17.00 11.57
N ILE A 124 9.24 17.79 10.52
CA ILE A 124 9.58 17.40 9.15
C ILE A 124 11.06 17.67 8.96
N VAL A 125 11.81 16.67 8.53
CA VAL A 125 13.25 16.73 8.30
C VAL A 125 13.51 16.73 6.80
N HIS A 126 14.27 17.72 6.36
CA HIS A 126 14.78 17.86 4.99
C HIS A 126 16.28 17.65 5.00
N ILE A 127 16.75 16.67 4.23
CA ILE A 127 18.17 16.39 4.05
C ILE A 127 18.75 17.37 3.01
N LEU A 128 19.67 18.25 3.41
CA LEU A 128 20.22 19.29 2.53
C LEU A 128 21.57 18.90 1.91
N THR A 129 22.36 18.10 2.63
CA THR A 129 23.66 17.61 2.19
C THR A 129 23.58 16.13 1.82
N PRO A 130 24.36 15.61 0.86
CA PRO A 130 24.35 14.19 0.52
C PRO A 130 24.70 13.34 1.74
N ILE A 131 23.74 12.52 2.18
CA ILE A 131 23.93 11.53 3.23
C ILE A 131 24.30 10.19 2.60
N TYR A 132 25.24 9.46 3.20
CA TYR A 132 25.51 8.08 2.82
C TYR A 132 24.31 7.23 3.18
N ASP A 133 23.61 6.74 2.16
CA ASP A 133 22.51 5.79 2.29
C ASP A 133 23.08 4.37 2.18
N GLU A 134 23.08 3.64 3.31
CA GLU A 134 23.58 2.26 3.37
C GLU A 134 22.75 1.29 2.52
N MET A 135 21.45 1.56 2.35
CA MET A 135 20.54 0.70 1.59
C MET A 135 20.79 0.82 0.08
N TYR A 136 21.04 2.04 -0.42
CA TYR A 136 21.28 2.29 -1.84
C TYR A 136 22.77 2.43 -2.22
N LYS A 137 23.70 2.28 -1.25
CA LYS A 137 25.16 2.38 -1.46
C LYS A 137 25.58 3.66 -2.22
N ARG A 138 25.02 4.82 -1.86
CA ARG A 138 25.41 6.12 -2.44
C ARG A 138 26.84 6.50 -2.00
N ILE A 139 27.54 7.39 -2.70
CA ILE A 139 28.92 7.75 -2.35
C ILE A 139 28.96 8.52 -1.03
N GLN A 140 29.88 8.14 -0.14
CA GLN A 140 30.18 8.84 1.11
C GLN A 140 30.92 10.15 0.78
N LYS A 141 30.22 11.30 0.79
CA LYS A 141 30.90 12.61 0.72
C LYS A 141 31.04 13.18 2.13
N GLN A 142 32.25 13.61 2.47
CA GLN A 142 32.51 14.29 3.74
C GLN A 142 31.79 15.64 3.73
N VAL A 143 31.20 16.02 4.86
CA VAL A 143 30.47 17.29 4.99
C VAL A 143 31.45 18.46 4.80
N GLU A 144 31.03 19.46 4.02
CA GLU A 144 31.83 20.66 3.78
C GLU A 144 31.69 21.64 4.96
N ASP A 145 32.77 22.36 5.29
CA ASP A 145 32.74 23.38 6.35
C ASP A 145 31.59 24.37 6.13
N PHE A 146 30.92 24.74 7.21
CA PHE A 146 29.83 25.73 7.25
C PHE A 146 28.61 25.36 6.40
N SER A 147 28.51 24.09 5.95
CA SER A 147 27.36 23.62 5.18
C SER A 147 26.16 23.30 6.06
N ASP A 148 24.99 23.54 5.47
CA ASP A 148 23.71 23.15 6.03
C ASP A 148 23.49 21.65 5.80
N VAL A 149 23.19 20.94 6.88
CA VAL A 149 23.14 19.48 6.92
C VAL A 149 21.71 18.99 6.86
N LEU A 150 20.87 19.49 7.77
CA LEU A 150 19.44 19.23 7.81
C LEU A 150 18.69 20.56 7.96
N GLU A 151 17.54 20.69 7.30
CA GLU A 151 16.51 21.65 7.70
C GLU A 151 15.42 20.88 8.44
N ILE A 152 14.91 21.43 9.54
CA ILE A 152 13.74 20.92 10.22
C ILE A 152 12.63 21.97 10.24
N ASP A 153 11.41 21.52 9.97
CA ASP A 153 10.18 22.30 10.06
C ASP A 153 9.24 21.62 11.06
N TYR A 154 8.97 22.32 12.17
CA TYR A 154 8.08 21.86 13.22
C TYR A 154 6.85 22.77 13.34
N SER A 155 6.49 23.48 12.26
CA SER A 155 5.23 24.21 12.20
C SER A 155 4.06 23.22 12.31
N PRO A 156 3.01 23.56 13.10
CA PRO A 156 1.81 22.74 13.18
C PRO A 156 1.20 22.43 11.81
N GLU A 157 1.28 23.38 10.88
CA GLU A 157 0.79 23.24 9.52
C GLU A 157 1.58 22.19 8.72
N ALA A 158 2.92 22.23 8.75
CA ALA A 158 3.74 21.25 8.03
C ALA A 158 3.55 19.83 8.57
N ILE A 159 3.47 19.68 9.90
CA ILE A 159 3.20 18.40 10.55
C ILE A 159 1.83 17.87 10.13
N SER A 160 0.78 18.70 10.23
CA SER A 160 -0.58 18.29 9.85
C SER A 160 -0.69 17.93 8.37
N GLN A 161 -0.07 18.70 7.48
CA GLN A 161 -0.04 18.39 6.05
C GLN A 161 0.61 17.04 5.77
N TYR A 162 1.73 16.75 6.43
CA TYR A 162 2.40 15.47 6.26
C TYR A 162 1.56 14.31 6.80
N GLU A 163 1.01 14.42 8.02
CA GLU A 163 0.15 13.40 8.61
C GLU A 163 -1.07 13.10 7.72
N ASN A 164 -1.73 14.14 7.20
CA ASN A 164 -2.85 14.01 6.26
C ASN A 164 -2.43 13.33 4.96
N LYS A 165 -1.26 13.69 4.41
CA LYS A 165 -0.74 13.08 3.18
C LYS A 165 -0.45 11.59 3.38
N MET A 166 0.17 11.22 4.50
CA MET A 166 0.45 9.83 4.83
C MET A 166 -0.83 9.03 5.03
N GLU A 167 -1.83 9.60 5.70
CA GLU A 167 -3.14 8.98 5.87
C GLU A 167 -3.82 8.74 4.52
N GLN A 168 -3.82 9.75 3.64
CA GLN A 168 -4.38 9.62 2.30
C GLN A 168 -3.66 8.52 1.49
N GLN A 169 -2.34 8.48 1.53
CA GLN A 169 -1.56 7.43 0.86
C GLN A 169 -1.89 6.03 1.41
N ARG A 170 -2.10 5.90 2.71
CA ARG A 170 -2.52 4.64 3.33
C ARG A 170 -3.88 4.20 2.82
N LEU A 171 -4.86 5.10 2.83
CA LEU A 171 -6.21 4.81 2.32
C LEU A 171 -6.20 4.45 0.83
N GLU A 172 -5.38 5.14 0.02
CA GLU A 172 -5.21 4.84 -1.40
C GLU A 172 -4.57 3.47 -1.63
N ALA A 173 -3.55 3.11 -0.85
CA ALA A 173 -2.89 1.80 -0.92
C ALA A 173 -3.83 0.66 -0.48
N GLU A 174 -4.62 0.88 0.58
CA GLU A 174 -5.64 -0.07 1.03
C GLU A 174 -6.71 -0.27 -0.05
N ALA A 175 -7.23 0.80 -0.65
CA ALA A 175 -8.20 0.73 -1.73
C ALA A 175 -7.64 0.06 -2.99
N LEU A 176 -6.35 0.26 -3.30
CA LEU A 176 -5.68 -0.43 -4.39
C LEU A 176 -5.60 -1.93 -4.13
N HIS A 177 -5.15 -2.34 -2.95
CA HIS A 177 -5.07 -3.75 -2.55
C HIS A 177 -6.43 -4.44 -2.57
N GLU A 178 -7.49 -3.75 -2.12
CA GLU A 178 -8.85 -4.26 -2.19
C GLU A 178 -9.31 -4.47 -3.64
N ARG A 179 -9.03 -3.51 -4.54
CA ARG A 179 -9.31 -3.66 -5.97
C ARG A 179 -8.58 -4.83 -6.61
N GLU A 180 -7.31 -5.02 -6.28
CA GLU A 180 -6.52 -6.15 -6.79
C GLU A 180 -7.11 -7.51 -6.37
N LYS A 181 -7.54 -7.63 -5.10
CA LYS A 181 -8.24 -8.84 -4.62
C LYS A 181 -9.55 -9.08 -5.36
N ILE A 182 -10.32 -8.02 -5.61
CA ILE A 182 -11.58 -8.12 -6.37
C ILE A 182 -11.31 -8.63 -7.78
N GLU A 183 -10.29 -8.11 -8.46
CA GLU A 183 -9.92 -8.58 -9.80
C GLU A 183 -9.47 -10.05 -9.80
N GLU A 184 -8.67 -10.47 -8.81
CA GLU A 184 -8.29 -11.88 -8.67
C GLU A 184 -9.52 -12.81 -8.51
N ILE A 185 -10.52 -12.37 -7.73
CA ILE A 185 -11.78 -13.10 -7.57
C ILE A 185 -12.55 -13.15 -8.89
N LYS A 186 -12.64 -12.03 -9.62
CA LYS A 186 -13.32 -11.97 -10.93
C LYS A 186 -12.68 -12.93 -11.93
N GLU A 187 -11.35 -12.98 -12.01
CA GLU A 187 -10.64 -13.89 -12.89
C GLU A 187 -10.94 -15.37 -12.57
N LYS A 188 -10.96 -15.72 -11.28
CA LYS A 188 -11.34 -17.08 -10.82
C LYS A 188 -12.76 -17.44 -11.25
N LEU A 189 -13.71 -16.51 -11.09
CA LEU A 189 -15.10 -16.71 -11.50
C LEU A 189 -15.22 -16.90 -13.02
N LEU A 190 -14.55 -16.05 -13.81
CA LEU A 190 -14.51 -16.15 -15.27
C LEU A 190 -13.91 -17.47 -15.73
N ARG A 191 -12.79 -17.90 -15.12
CA ARG A 191 -12.16 -19.20 -15.42
C ARG A 191 -13.10 -20.36 -15.14
N LYS A 192 -13.83 -20.34 -14.02
CA LYS A 192 -14.82 -21.37 -13.66
C LYS A 192 -15.98 -21.39 -14.66
N LYS A 193 -16.49 -20.22 -15.05
CA LYS A 193 -17.56 -20.10 -16.05
C LYS A 193 -17.12 -20.65 -17.40
N ARG A 194 -15.93 -20.26 -17.88
CA ARG A 194 -15.35 -20.76 -19.15
C ARG A 194 -15.15 -22.28 -19.12
N LYS A 195 -14.66 -22.82 -18.01
CA LYS A 195 -14.51 -24.27 -17.83
C LYS A 195 -15.86 -24.98 -17.96
N HIS A 196 -16.90 -24.48 -17.30
CA HIS A 196 -18.25 -25.03 -17.39
C HIS A 196 -18.83 -24.96 -18.81
N GLU A 197 -18.59 -23.86 -19.53
CA GLU A 197 -19.00 -23.72 -20.93
C GLU A 197 -18.27 -24.72 -21.84
N LEU A 198 -16.95 -24.91 -21.67
CA LEU A 198 -16.19 -25.91 -22.42
C LEU A 198 -16.61 -27.34 -22.07
N GLU A 199 -16.88 -27.65 -20.80
CA GLU A 199 -17.39 -28.96 -20.38
C GLU A 199 -18.74 -29.28 -21.03
N LYS A 200 -19.63 -28.29 -21.18
CA LYS A 200 -20.89 -28.47 -21.92
C LYS A 200 -20.67 -28.77 -23.40
N ILE A 201 -19.77 -28.03 -24.05
CA ILE A 201 -19.47 -28.22 -25.48
C ILE A 201 -18.84 -29.60 -25.68
N ALA A 202 -17.84 -29.96 -24.88
CA ALA A 202 -17.20 -31.27 -24.96
C ALA A 202 -18.17 -32.43 -24.69
N LEU A 203 -19.09 -32.26 -23.73
CA LEU A 203 -20.15 -33.26 -23.49
C LEU A 203 -21.07 -33.41 -24.70
N GLN A 204 -21.42 -32.30 -25.36
CA GLN A 204 -22.24 -32.35 -26.58
C GLN A 204 -21.49 -33.04 -27.73
N GLU A 205 -20.21 -32.72 -27.95
CA GLU A 205 -19.38 -33.39 -28.97
C GLU A 205 -19.28 -34.90 -28.72
N LEU A 206 -19.05 -35.33 -27.49
CA LEU A 206 -19.02 -36.76 -27.12
C LEU A 206 -20.37 -37.47 -27.35
N MET A 207 -21.49 -36.75 -27.22
CA MET A 207 -22.81 -37.26 -27.57
C MET A 207 -22.98 -37.41 -29.08
N ASP A 208 -22.51 -36.42 -29.85
CA ASP A 208 -22.59 -36.42 -31.31
C ASP A 208 -21.69 -37.50 -31.94
N GLU A 209 -20.55 -37.80 -31.32
CA GLU A 209 -19.64 -38.90 -31.69
C GLU A 209 -20.17 -40.29 -31.29
N GLY A 210 -21.21 -40.35 -30.44
CA GLY A 210 -21.80 -41.61 -29.96
C GLY A 210 -20.98 -42.31 -28.87
N GLU A 211 -19.99 -41.64 -28.28
CA GLU A 211 -19.15 -42.16 -27.19
C GLU A 211 -19.90 -42.10 -25.84
N ILE A 212 -20.77 -41.09 -25.67
CA ILE A 212 -21.64 -40.95 -24.50
C ILE A 212 -23.10 -40.95 -24.95
N PHE A 213 -23.86 -41.94 -24.48
CA PHE A 213 -25.32 -41.93 -24.60
C PHE A 213 -25.89 -41.23 -23.37
N PRO A 214 -26.80 -40.26 -23.52
CA PRO A 214 -27.40 -39.59 -22.38
C PRO A 214 -28.04 -40.64 -21.46
N GLU A 215 -27.73 -40.58 -20.16
CA GLU A 215 -28.42 -41.40 -19.16
C GLU A 215 -29.92 -41.11 -19.27
N ALA A 216 -30.67 -42.04 -19.88
CA ALA A 216 -32.08 -41.92 -20.21
C ALA A 216 -33.02 -41.66 -19.00
N ASN A 217 -32.46 -41.60 -17.79
CA ASN A 217 -33.20 -41.50 -16.53
C ASN A 217 -33.04 -40.16 -15.78
N LYS A 218 -32.21 -39.21 -16.24
CA LYS A 218 -32.25 -37.84 -15.69
C LYS A 218 -33.13 -36.97 -16.57
N ARG A 219 -34.36 -36.75 -16.11
CA ARG A 219 -35.29 -35.81 -16.74
C ARG A 219 -34.64 -34.42 -16.75
N PRO A 220 -34.53 -33.73 -17.91
CA PRO A 220 -34.09 -32.36 -17.93
C PRO A 220 -35.03 -31.50 -17.07
N PRO A 221 -34.52 -30.48 -16.37
CA PRO A 221 -35.38 -29.58 -15.60
C PRO A 221 -36.37 -28.89 -16.53
N ILE A 222 -37.65 -28.84 -16.13
CA ILE A 222 -38.72 -28.21 -16.91
C ILE A 222 -38.45 -26.69 -16.95
N PRO A 223 -38.36 -26.04 -18.13
CA PRO A 223 -38.16 -24.60 -18.22
C PRO A 223 -39.25 -23.83 -17.46
N LYS A 224 -38.86 -22.76 -16.75
CA LYS A 224 -39.78 -21.96 -15.94
C LYS A 224 -40.95 -21.40 -16.76
N GLU A 225 -40.70 -21.00 -18.00
CA GLU A 225 -41.72 -20.47 -18.91
C GLU A 225 -42.84 -21.50 -19.20
N VAL A 226 -42.47 -22.78 -19.32
CA VAL A 226 -43.41 -23.88 -19.53
C VAL A 226 -44.23 -24.11 -18.26
N VAL A 227 -43.58 -24.11 -17.10
CA VAL A 227 -44.25 -24.21 -15.80
C VAL A 227 -45.30 -23.10 -15.63
N ASP A 228 -44.92 -21.85 -15.88
CA ASP A 228 -45.79 -20.68 -15.74
C ASP A 228 -46.97 -20.73 -16.73
N ALA A 229 -46.75 -21.21 -17.95
CA ALA A 229 -47.80 -21.38 -18.96
C ALA A 229 -48.83 -22.45 -18.56
N VAL A 230 -48.38 -23.61 -18.08
CA VAL A 230 -49.25 -24.70 -17.59
C VAL A 230 -50.05 -24.23 -16.37
N TRP A 231 -49.40 -23.55 -15.42
CA TRP A 231 -50.08 -22.98 -14.25
C TRP A 231 -51.18 -21.99 -14.62
N ARG A 232 -50.93 -21.14 -15.62
CA ARG A 232 -51.91 -20.17 -16.13
C ARG A 232 -53.06 -20.86 -16.86
N ARG A 233 -52.75 -21.85 -17.70
CA ARG A 233 -53.74 -22.63 -18.46
C ARG A 233 -54.68 -23.40 -17.54
N ASP A 234 -54.13 -24.07 -16.52
CA ASP A 234 -54.88 -24.90 -15.59
C ASP A 234 -55.50 -24.08 -14.44
N GLY A 235 -55.23 -22.77 -14.40
CA GLY A 235 -55.77 -21.84 -13.42
C GLY A 235 -55.37 -22.19 -11.99
N GLY A 236 -54.15 -22.72 -11.80
CA GLY A 236 -53.64 -23.15 -10.49
C GLY A 236 -54.51 -24.20 -9.80
N ARG A 237 -55.15 -25.09 -10.56
CA ARG A 237 -56.04 -26.14 -10.05
C ARG A 237 -55.73 -27.48 -10.69
N CYS A 238 -56.02 -28.54 -9.95
CA CYS A 238 -55.98 -29.90 -10.46
C CYS A 238 -56.98 -30.06 -11.61
N VAL A 239 -56.52 -30.47 -12.79
CA VAL A 239 -57.41 -30.62 -13.97
C VAL A 239 -58.43 -31.74 -13.80
N TYR A 240 -58.19 -32.70 -12.90
CA TYR A 240 -59.11 -33.81 -12.64
C TYR A 240 -60.20 -33.51 -11.61
N CYS A 241 -59.85 -32.81 -10.53
CA CYS A 241 -60.76 -32.64 -9.39
C CYS A 241 -60.96 -31.19 -8.94
N GLY A 242 -60.27 -30.23 -9.55
CA GLY A 242 -60.37 -28.81 -9.23
C GLY A 242 -59.67 -28.37 -7.93
N SER A 243 -59.05 -29.27 -7.18
CA SER A 243 -58.32 -28.93 -5.96
C SER A 243 -57.19 -27.94 -6.23
N THR A 244 -56.97 -26.99 -5.32
CA THR A 244 -55.85 -26.02 -5.33
C THR A 244 -54.69 -26.43 -4.43
N GLU A 245 -54.78 -27.58 -3.75
CA GLU A 245 -53.83 -28.00 -2.73
C GLU A 245 -52.87 -29.08 -3.26
N ASN A 246 -51.60 -29.01 -2.81
CA ASN A 246 -50.55 -29.99 -3.10
C ASN A 246 -50.49 -30.35 -4.60
N LEU A 247 -50.39 -29.32 -5.43
CA LEU A 247 -50.33 -29.45 -6.88
C LEU A 247 -48.93 -29.84 -7.34
N HIS A 248 -48.89 -30.77 -8.29
CA HIS A 248 -47.70 -31.24 -8.96
C HIS A 248 -47.87 -31.05 -10.46
N LEU A 249 -46.78 -30.69 -11.14
CA LEU A 249 -46.69 -30.83 -12.59
C LEU A 249 -46.51 -32.32 -12.92
N ASP A 250 -47.41 -32.86 -13.73
CA ASP A 250 -47.34 -34.24 -14.22
C ASP A 250 -47.48 -34.29 -15.74
N HIS A 251 -46.91 -35.32 -16.37
CA HIS A 251 -47.01 -35.50 -17.82
C HIS A 251 -48.25 -36.32 -18.18
N ILE A 252 -49.13 -35.81 -19.05
CA ILE A 252 -50.30 -36.52 -19.60
C ILE A 252 -49.86 -37.86 -20.19
N ILE A 253 -48.85 -37.84 -21.08
CA ILE A 253 -48.09 -39.01 -21.51
C ILE A 253 -46.85 -39.08 -20.62
N PRO A 254 -46.71 -40.08 -19.73
CA PRO A 254 -45.56 -40.17 -18.84
C PRO A 254 -44.23 -40.16 -19.58
N PHE A 255 -43.21 -39.48 -19.02
CA PHE A 255 -41.85 -39.47 -19.58
C PHE A 255 -41.31 -40.87 -19.86
N SER A 256 -41.59 -41.85 -18.99
CA SER A 256 -41.19 -43.25 -19.17
C SER A 256 -41.82 -43.94 -20.38
N LYS A 257 -42.83 -43.34 -21.00
CA LYS A 257 -43.51 -43.80 -22.22
C LYS A 257 -43.21 -42.91 -23.42
N GLY A 258 -42.18 -42.07 -23.34
CA GLY A 258 -41.77 -41.17 -24.43
C GLY A 258 -42.54 -39.85 -24.47
N GLY A 259 -43.20 -39.46 -23.38
CA GLY A 259 -43.85 -38.14 -23.30
C GLY A 259 -42.85 -37.00 -23.32
N ASP A 260 -43.14 -35.99 -24.14
CA ASP A 260 -42.35 -34.76 -24.26
C ASP A 260 -42.63 -33.79 -23.10
N THR A 261 -41.71 -32.87 -22.85
CA THR A 261 -41.87 -31.83 -21.83
C THR A 261 -42.31 -30.53 -22.49
N SER A 262 -43.59 -30.47 -22.85
CA SER A 262 -44.25 -29.34 -23.51
C SER A 262 -45.43 -28.84 -22.69
N VAL A 263 -45.93 -27.64 -22.99
CA VAL A 263 -47.12 -27.10 -22.30
C VAL A 263 -48.31 -28.04 -22.53
N GLU A 264 -48.40 -28.61 -23.73
CA GLU A 264 -49.46 -29.49 -24.19
C GLU A 264 -49.47 -30.83 -23.46
N ASN A 265 -48.29 -31.40 -23.14
CA ASN A 265 -48.19 -32.69 -22.47
C ASN A 265 -48.03 -32.59 -20.93
N LEU A 266 -47.96 -31.38 -20.37
CA LEU A 266 -47.92 -31.17 -18.92
C LEU A 266 -49.29 -30.74 -18.39
N GLN A 267 -49.59 -31.11 -17.15
CA GLN A 267 -50.83 -30.75 -16.44
C GLN A 267 -50.60 -30.59 -14.94
N LEU A 268 -51.46 -29.83 -14.28
CA LEU A 268 -51.52 -29.76 -12.82
C LEU A 268 -52.42 -30.85 -12.25
N LEU A 269 -51.87 -31.68 -11.37
CA LEU A 269 -52.62 -32.67 -10.59
C LEU A 269 -52.35 -32.47 -9.10
N CYS A 270 -53.39 -32.58 -8.28
CA CYS A 270 -53.17 -32.68 -6.83
C CYS A 270 -52.51 -34.03 -6.50
N GLN A 271 -51.83 -34.11 -5.36
CA GLN A 271 -51.12 -35.32 -4.93
C GLN A 271 -51.96 -36.61 -5.07
N LYS A 272 -53.24 -36.58 -4.67
CA LYS A 272 -54.15 -37.72 -4.75
C LYS A 272 -54.38 -38.17 -6.21
N CYS A 273 -54.72 -37.23 -7.10
CA CYS A 273 -54.96 -37.52 -8.51
C CYS A 273 -53.67 -37.96 -9.22
N ASN A 274 -52.54 -37.33 -8.88
CA ASN A 274 -51.23 -37.69 -9.42
C ASN A 274 -50.84 -39.13 -9.06
N LEU A 275 -51.02 -39.52 -7.79
CA LEU A 275 -50.76 -40.90 -7.35
C LEU A 275 -51.70 -41.92 -8.00
N GLN A 276 -52.97 -41.57 -8.20
CA GLN A 276 -53.93 -42.44 -8.89
C GLN A 276 -53.57 -42.64 -10.37
N LYS A 277 -53.10 -41.58 -11.05
CA LYS A 277 -52.63 -41.64 -12.43
C LYS A 277 -51.35 -42.47 -12.55
N SER A 278 -50.35 -42.20 -11.70
CA SER A 278 -49.05 -42.89 -11.74
C SER A 278 -48.47 -42.88 -13.17
N ASN A 279 -47.97 -44.00 -13.67
CA ASN A 279 -47.44 -44.14 -15.03
C ASN A 279 -48.51 -44.43 -16.10
N LYS A 280 -49.79 -44.14 -15.83
CA LYS A 280 -50.86 -44.23 -16.83
C LYS A 280 -50.93 -42.95 -17.67
N ILE A 281 -51.46 -43.09 -18.87
CA ILE A 281 -51.78 -41.96 -19.76
C ILE A 281 -53.12 -41.40 -19.32
N GLY A 282 -53.23 -40.09 -19.19
CA GLY A 282 -54.47 -39.40 -18.83
C GLY A 282 -54.23 -37.95 -18.50
#